data_AF-A0A969HL28-F1
#
_entry.id   AF-A0A969HL28-F1
#
_cell.length_a   1.000
_cell.length_b   1.000
_cell.length_c   1.000
_cell.angle_alpha   90.00
_cell.angle_beta   90.00
_cell.angle_gamma   90.00
#
_symmetry.space_group_name_H-M   'P 1'
#
loop_
_entity.id
_entity.type
_entity.pdbx_description
1 polymer ?
#
loop_
_entity_poly.entity_id
_entity_poly.type
_entity_poly.pdbx_seq_one_letter_code
_entity_poly.pdbx_strand_id
1 'polypeptide(L)'
;MTDRDFVTRFVSFYLNCYTAYQPDLDGFLTASMMKIKSLSQHDKEEMKTNFIQAMESAYKIFKEDAFRKRFNPNERRKPINKALFETISVNLAKLSEDQAKALIEQKELFKKRLMELMNTPSFEQSISRATGQKKSVETRFSEIERLIKEILNSN
;
A
#
# COMPACT_ATOMS: atom_id res chain seq x y z
N MET A 1 -19.09 -2.52 -6.09
CA MET A 1 -18.77 -3.28 -4.87
C MET A 1 -17.26 -3.37 -4.63
N THR A 2 -16.45 -3.61 -5.66
CA THR A 2 -14.98 -3.73 -5.55
C THR A 2 -14.27 -2.45 -5.09
N ASP A 3 -14.68 -1.28 -5.56
CA ASP A 3 -14.01 -0.01 -5.17
C ASP A 3 -14.17 0.29 -3.68
N ARG A 4 -15.33 -0.07 -3.11
CA ARG A 4 -15.58 0.04 -1.67
C ARG A 4 -14.64 -0.87 -0.87
N ASP A 5 -14.37 -2.09 -1.34
CA ASP A 5 -13.44 -3.00 -0.67
C ASP A 5 -12.00 -2.44 -0.67
N PHE A 6 -11.54 -1.85 -1.77
CA PHE A 6 -10.24 -1.18 -1.81
C PHE A 6 -10.16 -0.03 -0.80
N VAL A 7 -11.13 0.89 -0.83
CA VAL A 7 -11.14 2.02 0.11
C VAL A 7 -11.26 1.56 1.55
N THR A 8 -12.10 0.56 1.85
CA THR A 8 -12.21 0.01 3.21
C THR A 8 -10.88 -0.57 3.68
N ARG A 9 -10.15 -1.32 2.84
CA ARG A 9 -8.81 -1.84 3.19
C ARG A 9 -7.82 -0.72 3.48
N PHE A 10 -7.80 0.32 2.64
CA PHE A 10 -6.96 1.49 2.90
C PHE A 10 -7.29 2.08 4.26
N VAL A 11 -8.56 2.40 4.53
CA VAL A 11 -8.96 3.02 5.79
C VAL A 11 -8.60 2.13 6.98
N SER A 12 -8.84 0.83 6.88
CA SER A 12 -8.51 -0.12 7.94
C SER A 12 -7.02 -0.16 8.28
N PHE A 13 -6.14 -0.23 7.29
CA PHE A 13 -4.69 -0.27 7.52
C PHE A 13 -4.06 1.11 7.70
N TYR A 14 -4.77 2.18 7.35
CA TYR A 14 -4.37 3.55 7.67
C TYR A 14 -4.61 3.86 9.15
N LEU A 15 -5.80 3.51 9.66
CA LEU A 15 -6.21 3.77 11.05
C LEU A 15 -5.60 2.79 12.06
N ASN A 16 -5.18 1.60 11.64
CA ASN A 16 -4.65 0.57 12.52
C ASN A 16 -3.27 0.14 12.05
N CYS A 17 -2.32 0.00 12.97
CA CYS A 17 -0.99 -0.52 12.64
C CYS A 17 -1.09 -1.97 12.15
N TYR A 18 -0.41 -2.28 11.04
CA TYR A 18 -0.44 -3.61 10.44
C TYR A 18 0.14 -4.70 11.37
N THR A 19 0.99 -4.34 12.34
CA THR A 19 1.54 -5.26 13.34
C THR A 19 0.50 -5.73 14.38
N ALA A 20 -0.58 -4.95 14.55
CA ALA A 20 -1.70 -5.30 15.41
C ALA A 20 -2.74 -6.19 14.71
N TYR A 21 -2.59 -6.43 13.40
CA TYR A 21 -3.51 -7.28 12.64
C TYR A 21 -3.48 -8.73 13.16
N GLN A 22 -4.67 -9.31 13.27
CA GLN A 22 -4.88 -10.73 13.56
C GLN A 22 -5.61 -11.39 12.39
N PRO A 23 -5.42 -12.70 12.15
CA PRO A 23 -6.07 -13.40 11.03
C PRO A 23 -7.61 -13.40 11.16
N ASP A 24 -8.24 -12.37 10.62
CA ASP A 24 -9.67 -12.22 10.38
C ASP A 24 -9.85 -10.89 9.63
N LEU A 25 -9.67 -10.94 8.32
CA LEU A 25 -9.69 -9.72 7.53
C LEU A 25 -11.07 -9.06 7.55
N ASP A 26 -12.14 -9.83 7.44
CA ASP A 26 -13.50 -9.30 7.39
C ASP A 26 -13.89 -8.65 8.72
N GLY A 27 -13.52 -9.27 9.85
CA GLY A 27 -13.67 -8.67 11.17
C GLY A 27 -12.82 -7.40 11.34
N PHE A 28 -11.58 -7.41 10.86
CA PHE A 28 -10.70 -6.24 10.88
C PHE A 28 -11.26 -5.05 10.08
N LEU A 29 -11.78 -5.31 8.88
CA LEU A 29 -12.42 -4.30 8.04
C LEU A 29 -13.69 -3.76 8.71
N THR A 30 -14.54 -4.64 9.24
CA THR A 30 -15.78 -4.28 9.93
C THR A 30 -15.51 -3.42 11.17
N ALA A 31 -14.54 -3.82 12.00
CA ALA A 31 -14.15 -3.06 13.19
C ALA A 31 -13.63 -1.66 12.84
N SER A 32 -12.87 -1.54 11.75
CA SER A 32 -12.38 -0.24 11.28
C SER A 32 -13.51 0.68 10.83
N MET A 33 -14.53 0.15 10.15
CA MET A 33 -15.69 0.94 9.75
C MET A 33 -16.49 1.47 10.95
N MET A 34 -16.50 0.75 12.08
CA MET A 34 -17.05 1.27 13.33
C MET A 34 -16.22 2.43 13.88
N LYS A 35 -14.88 2.31 13.87
CA LYS A 35 -13.96 3.37 14.32
C LYS A 35 -14.07 4.66 13.51
N ILE A 36 -14.35 4.58 12.20
CA ILE A 36 -14.56 5.78 11.37
C ILE A 36 -15.68 6.66 11.95
N LYS A 37 -16.73 6.08 12.52
CA LYS A 37 -17.85 6.84 13.07
C LYS A 37 -17.42 7.73 14.25
N SER A 38 -16.46 7.28 15.05
CA SER A 38 -15.94 8.01 16.21
C SER A 38 -14.81 9.00 15.86
N LEU A 39 -14.29 9.00 14.63
CA LEU A 39 -13.29 9.98 14.22
C LEU A 39 -13.89 11.38 14.15
N SER A 40 -13.07 12.37 14.51
CA SER A 40 -13.43 13.78 14.32
C SER A 40 -13.58 14.10 12.83
N GLN A 41 -14.26 15.21 12.52
CA GLN A 41 -14.38 15.66 11.12
C GLN A 41 -13.00 15.99 10.54
N HIS A 42 -12.12 16.59 11.34
CA HIS A 42 -10.74 16.88 10.99
C HIS A 42 -9.98 15.61 10.57
N ASP A 43 -9.99 14.56 11.39
CA ASP A 43 -9.24 13.32 11.10
C ASP A 43 -9.77 12.61 9.84
N LYS A 44 -11.07 12.70 9.59
CA LYS A 44 -11.69 12.18 8.35
C LYS A 44 -11.21 12.94 7.12
N GLU A 45 -11.13 14.26 7.21
CA GLU A 45 -10.65 15.13 6.13
C GLU A 45 -9.15 14.95 5.87
N GLU A 46 -8.36 14.82 6.92
CA GLU A 46 -6.93 14.52 6.83
C GLU A 46 -6.71 13.15 6.15
N MET A 47 -7.36 12.10 6.64
CA MET A 47 -7.27 10.76 6.04
C MET A 47 -7.69 10.77 4.56
N LYS A 48 -8.75 11.51 4.21
CA LYS A 48 -9.21 11.66 2.83
C LYS A 48 -8.15 12.37 1.97
N THR A 49 -7.54 13.42 2.48
CA THR A 49 -6.49 14.18 1.79
C THR A 49 -5.27 13.29 1.54
N ASN A 50 -4.81 12.59 2.58
CA ASN A 50 -3.66 11.68 2.48
C ASN A 50 -3.94 10.50 1.53
N PHE A 51 -5.17 9.99 1.51
CA PHE A 51 -5.58 8.98 0.53
C PHE A 51 -5.47 9.50 -0.91
N ILE A 52 -5.99 10.70 -1.19
CA ILE A 52 -5.95 11.30 -2.53
C ILE A 52 -4.49 11.50 -2.95
N GLN A 53 -3.65 12.06 -2.08
CA GLN A 53 -2.22 12.25 -2.35
C GLN A 53 -1.50 10.93 -2.62
N ALA A 54 -1.84 9.86 -1.91
CA ALA A 54 -1.29 8.52 -2.17
C ALA A 54 -1.69 7.99 -3.55
N MET A 55 -2.94 8.18 -3.96
CA MET A 55 -3.42 7.77 -5.29
C MET A 55 -2.73 8.54 -6.41
N GLU A 56 -2.57 9.85 -6.24
CA GLU A 56 -1.84 10.69 -7.18
C GLU A 56 -0.37 10.30 -7.29
N SER A 57 0.28 10.06 -6.16
CA SER A 57 1.68 9.63 -6.11
C SER A 57 1.86 8.27 -6.79
N ALA A 58 0.99 7.31 -6.48
CA ALA A 58 0.98 6.01 -7.13
C ALA A 58 0.81 6.14 -8.66
N TYR A 59 -0.09 7.02 -9.12
CA TYR A 59 -0.27 7.26 -10.55
C TYR A 59 0.94 7.95 -11.19
N LYS A 60 1.56 8.93 -10.52
CA LYS A 60 2.78 9.61 -11.01
C LYS A 60 3.95 8.63 -11.16
N ILE A 61 4.07 7.66 -10.25
CA ILE A 61 5.14 6.64 -10.23
C ILE A 61 4.86 5.52 -11.24
N PHE A 62 3.69 4.89 -11.15
CA PHE A 62 3.39 3.61 -11.83
C PHE A 62 2.46 3.74 -13.03
N LYS A 63 1.78 4.88 -13.21
CA LYS A 63 0.80 5.09 -14.29
C LYS A 63 -0.23 3.96 -14.33
N GLU A 64 -0.39 3.31 -15.48
CA GLU A 64 -1.37 2.24 -15.69
C GLU A 64 -1.07 0.95 -14.92
N ASP A 65 0.17 0.82 -14.42
CA ASP A 65 0.67 -0.32 -13.66
C ASP A 65 0.50 -0.19 -12.15
N ALA A 66 -0.12 0.91 -11.68
CA ALA A 66 -0.38 1.11 -10.26
C ALA A 66 -1.12 -0.11 -9.64
N PHE A 67 -0.56 -0.61 -8.54
CA PHE A 67 -1.11 -1.72 -7.75
C PHE A 67 -1.22 -3.06 -8.51
N ARG A 68 -0.45 -3.25 -9.58
CA ARG A 68 -0.40 -4.49 -10.35
C ARG A 68 0.94 -5.20 -10.12
N LYS A 69 0.91 -6.52 -10.18
CA LYS A 69 2.15 -7.32 -10.13
C LYS A 69 2.93 -7.13 -11.42
N ARG A 70 4.22 -6.83 -11.28
CA ARG A 70 5.21 -6.77 -12.36
C ARG A 70 6.48 -7.44 -11.88
N PHE A 71 6.91 -8.49 -12.58
CA PHE A 71 8.13 -9.24 -12.28
C PHE A 71 9.30 -8.86 -13.20
N ASN A 72 8.99 -8.27 -14.36
CA ASN A 72 9.97 -7.74 -15.30
C ASN A 72 9.37 -6.57 -16.12
N PRO A 73 10.21 -5.76 -16.81
CA PRO A 73 9.76 -4.59 -17.54
C PRO A 73 8.79 -4.91 -18.70
N ASN A 74 8.94 -6.07 -19.34
CA ASN A 74 8.22 -6.45 -20.56
C ASN A 74 6.96 -7.28 -20.29
N GLU A 75 6.54 -7.39 -19.03
CA GLU A 75 5.39 -8.21 -18.66
C GLU A 75 4.06 -7.57 -19.11
N ARG A 76 3.15 -8.41 -19.60
CA ARG A 76 1.78 -7.98 -19.90
C ARG A 76 1.09 -7.46 -18.64
N ARG A 77 0.30 -6.40 -18.81
CA ARG A 77 -0.54 -5.81 -17.75
C ARG A 77 -1.45 -6.85 -17.08
N LYS A 78 -1.24 -7.06 -15.77
CA LYS A 78 -2.05 -7.96 -14.92
C LYS A 78 -3.19 -7.22 -14.22
N PRO A 79 -4.22 -7.89 -13.67
CA PRO A 79 -5.25 -7.26 -12.84
C PRO A 79 -4.69 -6.51 -11.63
N ILE A 80 -5.48 -5.56 -11.08
CA ILE A 80 -5.15 -4.88 -9.83
C ILE A 80 -5.12 -5.91 -8.71
N ASN A 81 -4.09 -5.87 -7.87
CA ASN A 81 -3.95 -6.74 -6.74
C ASN A 81 -4.29 -6.00 -5.45
N LYS A 82 -5.24 -6.53 -4.67
CA LYS A 82 -5.72 -5.93 -3.42
C LYS A 82 -4.64 -5.79 -2.35
N ALA A 83 -3.78 -6.78 -2.20
CA ALA A 83 -2.69 -6.76 -1.22
C ALA A 83 -1.64 -5.70 -1.58
N LEU A 84 -1.34 -5.51 -2.87
CA LEU A 84 -0.48 -4.42 -3.34
C LEU A 84 -1.14 -3.05 -3.20
N PHE A 85 -2.44 -2.96 -3.47
CA PHE A 85 -3.18 -1.73 -3.26
C PHE A 85 -3.07 -1.27 -1.82
N GLU A 86 -3.45 -2.11 -0.85
CA GLU A 86 -3.50 -1.70 0.56
C GLU A 86 -2.11 -1.34 1.11
N THR A 87 -1.06 -2.11 0.79
CA THR A 87 0.29 -1.82 1.29
C THR A 87 0.89 -0.57 0.66
N ILE A 88 0.80 -0.40 -0.67
CA ILE A 88 1.39 0.76 -1.36
C ILE A 88 0.61 2.02 -1.00
N SER A 89 -0.72 1.98 -1.03
CA SER A 89 -1.54 3.16 -0.73
C SER A 89 -1.32 3.68 0.70
N VAL A 90 -1.27 2.80 1.70
CA VAL A 90 -1.05 3.21 3.10
C VAL A 90 0.36 3.72 3.31
N ASN A 91 1.38 3.07 2.73
CA ASN A 91 2.76 3.55 2.85
C ASN A 91 2.95 4.91 2.18
N LEU A 92 2.36 5.14 1.00
CA LEU A 92 2.41 6.44 0.34
C LEU A 92 1.64 7.52 1.09
N ALA A 93 0.48 7.19 1.69
CA ALA A 93 -0.33 8.14 2.46
C ALA A 93 0.33 8.60 3.77
N LYS A 94 1.37 7.90 4.24
CA LYS A 94 2.11 8.25 5.45
C LYS A 94 3.37 9.08 5.18
N LEU A 95 3.67 9.36 3.91
CA LEU A 95 4.80 10.21 3.55
C LEU A 95 4.44 11.69 3.75
N SER A 96 5.42 12.48 4.18
CA SER A 96 5.32 13.92 4.06
C SER A 96 5.28 14.35 2.59
N GLU A 97 4.86 15.58 2.32
CA GLU A 97 4.85 16.11 0.96
C GLU A 97 6.23 16.05 0.28
N ASP A 98 7.29 16.39 1.02
CA ASP A 98 8.66 16.35 0.52
C ASP A 98 9.15 14.93 0.26
N GLN A 99 8.81 13.98 1.14
CA GLN A 99 9.12 12.56 0.93
C GLN A 99 8.39 12.01 -0.30
N ALA A 100 7.11 12.38 -0.48
CA ALA A 100 6.36 11.97 -1.67
C ALA A 100 6.97 12.53 -2.95
N LYS A 101 7.38 13.81 -2.96
CA LYS A 101 8.09 14.45 -4.09
C LYS A 101 9.40 13.73 -4.40
N ALA A 102 10.24 13.50 -3.40
CA ALA A 102 11.52 12.80 -3.57
C ALA A 102 11.33 11.37 -4.10
N LEU A 103 10.32 10.64 -3.62
CA LEU A 103 10.02 9.30 -4.13
C LEU A 103 9.53 9.32 -5.59
N ILE A 104 8.74 10.34 -5.98
CA ILE A 104 8.27 10.53 -7.35
C ILE A 104 9.44 10.86 -8.29
N GLU A 105 10.40 11.66 -7.86
CA GLU A 105 11.63 11.95 -8.62
C GLU A 105 12.45 10.68 -8.84
N GLN A 106 12.50 9.81 -7.83
CA GLN A 106 13.17 8.51 -7.89
C GLN A 106 12.29 7.35 -8.41
N LYS A 107 11.18 7.65 -9.12
CA LYS A 107 10.20 6.63 -9.55
C LYS A 107 10.79 5.47 -10.36
N GLU A 108 11.82 5.70 -11.16
CA GLU A 108 12.44 4.62 -11.97
C GLU A 108 13.19 3.63 -11.08
N LEU A 109 13.93 4.14 -10.09
CA LEU A 109 14.57 3.30 -9.08
C LEU A 109 13.54 2.55 -8.24
N PHE A 110 12.46 3.24 -7.82
CA PHE A 110 11.39 2.59 -7.05
C PHE A 110 10.73 1.46 -7.84
N LYS A 111 10.37 1.69 -9.11
CA LYS A 111 9.82 0.64 -9.98
C LYS A 111 10.78 -0.53 -10.13
N LYS A 112 12.07 -0.28 -10.37
CA LYS A 112 13.08 -1.34 -10.50
C LYS A 112 13.18 -2.19 -9.23
N ARG A 113 13.39 -1.55 -8.08
CA ARG A 113 13.54 -2.23 -6.78
C ARG A 113 12.26 -2.93 -6.34
N LEU A 114 11.09 -2.37 -6.67
CA LEU A 114 9.82 -3.04 -6.42
C LEU A 114 9.70 -4.31 -7.26
N MET A 115 10.10 -4.31 -8.53
CA MET A 115 10.15 -5.54 -9.35
C MET A 115 11.12 -6.58 -8.77
N GLU A 116 12.29 -6.17 -8.27
CA GLU A 116 13.22 -7.08 -7.58
C GLU A 116 12.58 -7.68 -6.31
N LEU A 117 11.92 -6.86 -5.50
CA LEU A 117 11.17 -7.30 -4.33
C LEU A 117 10.04 -8.28 -4.70
N MET A 118 9.33 -8.05 -5.81
CA MET A 118 8.29 -8.96 -6.31
C MET A 118 8.85 -10.36 -6.64
N ASN A 119 10.12 -10.45 -7.05
CA ASN A 119 10.78 -11.74 -7.31
C ASN A 119 11.31 -12.42 -6.03
N THR A 120 11.18 -11.80 -4.87
CA THR A 120 11.53 -12.42 -3.59
C THR A 120 10.39 -13.36 -3.14
N PRO A 121 10.65 -14.67 -2.91
CA PRO A 121 9.58 -15.65 -2.67
C PRO A 121 8.64 -15.32 -1.50
N SER A 122 9.18 -14.80 -0.39
CA SER A 122 8.38 -14.41 0.77
C SER A 122 7.43 -13.25 0.46
N PHE A 123 7.90 -12.26 -0.28
CA PHE A 123 7.10 -11.11 -0.68
C PHE A 123 6.06 -11.51 -1.73
N GLU A 124 6.44 -12.26 -2.77
CA GLU A 124 5.52 -12.79 -3.79
C GLU A 124 4.37 -13.55 -3.13
N GLN A 125 4.69 -14.45 -2.20
CA GLN A 125 3.69 -15.22 -1.47
C GLN A 125 2.73 -14.29 -0.71
N SER A 126 3.26 -13.27 -0.02
CA SER A 126 2.49 -12.34 0.81
C SER A 126 1.43 -11.52 0.05
N ILE A 127 1.55 -11.42 -1.28
CA ILE A 127 0.63 -10.70 -2.18
C ILE A 127 -0.13 -11.64 -3.13
N SER A 128 0.14 -12.94 -3.10
CA SER A 128 -0.44 -13.96 -3.99
C SER A 128 -1.31 -14.98 -3.28
N ARG A 129 -0.89 -15.45 -2.10
CA ARG A 129 -1.48 -16.60 -1.42
C ARG A 129 -1.59 -16.30 0.06
N ALA A 130 -2.65 -16.82 0.71
CA ALA A 130 -2.85 -16.67 2.15
C ALA A 130 -2.69 -15.21 2.64
N THR A 131 -3.12 -14.23 1.83
CA THR A 131 -2.85 -12.81 2.06
C THR A 131 -3.52 -12.26 3.32
N GLY A 132 -4.52 -12.97 3.86
CA GLY A 132 -5.16 -12.67 5.15
C GLY A 132 -4.40 -13.18 6.38
N GLN A 133 -3.27 -13.90 6.21
CA GLN A 133 -2.45 -14.34 7.34
C GLN A 133 -1.64 -13.18 7.91
N LYS A 134 -1.50 -13.15 9.24
CA LYS A 134 -0.73 -12.10 9.94
C LYS A 134 0.67 -11.91 9.37
N LYS A 135 1.42 -13.00 9.22
CA LYS A 135 2.77 -12.97 8.64
C LYS A 135 2.80 -12.37 7.22
N SER A 136 1.79 -12.67 6.40
CA SER A 136 1.70 -12.10 5.04
C SER A 136 1.41 -10.60 5.07
N VAL A 137 0.60 -10.13 6.03
CA VAL A 137 0.33 -8.70 6.23
C VAL A 137 1.60 -8.00 6.66
N GLU A 138 2.25 -8.47 7.72
CA GLU A 138 3.49 -7.88 8.21
C GLU A 138 4.56 -7.83 7.12
N THR A 139 4.79 -8.93 6.40
CA THR A 139 5.79 -9.00 5.32
C THR A 139 5.55 -7.94 4.24
N ARG A 140 4.32 -7.85 3.69
CA ARG A 140 4.08 -6.91 2.58
C ARG A 140 4.13 -5.46 2.99
N PHE A 141 3.74 -5.15 4.23
CA PHE A 141 3.78 -3.78 4.75
C PHE A 141 5.20 -3.37 5.10
N SER A 142 5.93 -4.19 5.87
CA SER A 142 7.29 -3.86 6.30
C SER A 142 8.27 -3.79 5.14
N GLU A 143 8.16 -4.68 4.15
CA GLU A 143 9.09 -4.69 3.01
C GLU A 143 8.89 -3.48 2.09
N ILE A 144 7.64 -3.05 1.88
CA ILE A 144 7.36 -1.82 1.12
C ILE A 144 7.81 -0.58 1.90
N GLU A 145 7.56 -0.55 3.21
CA GLU A 145 8.03 0.52 4.10
C GLU A 145 9.57 0.63 4.06
N ARG A 146 10.26 -0.51 4.20
CA ARG A 146 11.72 -0.62 4.12
C ARG A 146 12.22 -0.13 2.76
N LEU A 147 11.64 -0.60 1.67
CA LEU A 147 12.01 -0.21 0.32
C LEU A 147 11.91 1.31 0.10
N ILE A 148 10.80 1.92 0.53
CA ILE A 148 10.61 3.37 0.40
C ILE A 148 11.66 4.13 1.22
N LYS A 149 11.91 3.71 2.47
CA LYS A 149 12.95 4.33 3.32
C LYS A 149 14.34 4.23 2.72
N GLU A 150 14.71 3.06 2.18
CA GLU A 150 16.01 2.87 1.51
C GLU A 150 16.18 3.85 0.34
N ILE A 151 15.15 4.05 -0.48
CA ILE A 151 15.20 4.98 -1.62
C ILE A 151 15.33 6.42 -1.14
N LEU A 152 14.54 6.83 -0.14
CA LEU A 152 14.56 8.20 0.39
C LEU A 152 15.88 8.55 1.09
N ASN A 153 16.57 7.56 1.68
CA ASN A 153 17.86 7.75 2.36
C ASN A 153 19.07 7.58 1.43
N SER A 154 18.87 7.17 0.18
CA SER A 154 19.97 7.02 -0.80
C SER A 154 20.35 8.35 -1.48
N ASN A 155 19.76 9.46 -1.05
CA ASN A 155 20.00 10.83 -1.51
C ASN A 155 20.76 11.65 -0.47
#